data_AF-A0A7C4ZHG9-F1
#
_entry.id   AF-A0A7C4ZHG9-F1
#
_cell.length_a   1.000
_cell.length_b   1.000
_cell.length_c   1.000
_cell.angle_alpha   90.00
_cell.angle_beta   90.00
_cell.angle_gamma   90.00
#
_symmetry.space_group_name_H-M   'P 1'
#
loop_
_entity.id
_entity.type
_entity.pdbx_description
1 polymer ?
#
loop_
_entity_poly.entity_id
_entity_poly.type
_entity_poly.pdbx_seq_one_letter_code
_entity_poly.pdbx_strand_id
1 'polypeptide(L)'
;NEADRWEFSRAKIFFDPKGEVERMFREKLRVSESFWIKRIVVCGEYLKWYCCPPKEDVGTVAETWIERGDLLAAHYCLNYAIELLIRIVYALNKEFLPAPKWRLYQSYSLKWVPKGYKRLIKEAMKIEDFSVKDFERRFLAIRALWREILPKIKEETGLTTEKITKYYVEKVLNQSTF
;
A
#
# COMPACT_ATOMS: atom_id res chain seq x y z
N ASN A 1 -9.86 14.87 3.65
CA ASN A 1 -8.64 14.14 3.23
C ASN A 1 -8.51 12.88 4.11
N GLU A 2 -7.78 11.83 3.69
CA GLU A 2 -7.59 10.59 4.49
C GLU A 2 -6.74 10.86 5.74
N ALA A 3 -5.76 11.77 5.63
CA ALA A 3 -4.97 12.23 6.77
C ALA A 3 -5.85 12.85 7.87
N ASP A 4 -6.80 13.73 7.51
CA ASP A 4 -7.74 14.29 8.49
C ASP A 4 -8.59 13.20 9.16
N ARG A 5 -9.03 12.18 8.40
CA ARG A 5 -9.79 11.05 8.96
C ARG A 5 -8.94 10.24 9.95
N TRP A 6 -7.65 10.07 9.67
CA TRP A 6 -6.73 9.46 10.63
C TRP A 6 -6.61 10.30 11.91
N GLU A 7 -6.47 11.63 11.79
CA GLU A 7 -6.42 12.53 12.94
C GLU A 7 -7.72 12.46 13.76
N PHE A 8 -8.89 12.51 13.11
CA PHE A 8 -10.18 12.38 13.78
C PHE A 8 -10.35 11.03 14.47
N SER A 9 -9.84 9.93 13.88
CA SER A 9 -9.92 8.59 14.49
C SER A 9 -9.08 8.44 15.75
N ARG A 10 -8.12 9.35 15.98
CA ARG A 10 -7.23 9.36 17.15
C ARG A 10 -7.48 10.51 18.10
N ALA A 11 -8.40 11.40 17.76
CA ALA A 11 -8.69 12.57 18.57
C ALA A 11 -9.37 12.17 19.88
N LYS A 12 -8.90 12.80 20.98
CA LYS A 12 -9.55 12.70 22.29
C LYS A 12 -10.39 13.96 22.51
N ILE A 13 -11.69 13.80 22.65
CA ILE A 13 -12.63 14.90 22.93
C ILE A 13 -12.61 15.16 24.44
N PHE A 14 -12.11 16.33 24.84
CA PHE A 14 -12.05 16.72 26.26
C PHE A 14 -13.32 17.43 26.74
N PHE A 15 -14.02 18.12 25.84
CA PHE A 15 -15.24 18.87 26.17
C PHE A 15 -16.16 18.90 24.94
N ASP A 16 -17.33 18.28 25.06
CA ASP A 16 -18.39 18.26 24.03
C ASP A 16 -19.76 18.04 24.71
N PRO A 17 -20.27 19.01 25.47
CA PRO A 17 -21.48 18.84 26.28
C PRO A 17 -22.74 18.54 25.45
N LYS A 18 -22.72 18.82 24.14
CA LYS A 18 -23.85 18.58 23.21
C LYS A 18 -23.63 17.38 22.29
N GLY A 19 -22.48 16.70 22.37
CA GLY A 19 -22.14 15.57 21.48
C GLY A 19 -22.06 15.97 20.00
N GLU A 20 -21.83 17.24 19.69
CA GLU A 20 -21.80 17.74 18.31
C GLU A 20 -20.49 17.37 17.61
N VAL A 21 -19.37 17.45 18.34
CA VAL A 21 -18.05 17.09 17.84
C VAL A 21 -17.96 15.58 17.64
N GLU A 22 -18.44 14.79 18.60
CA GLU A 22 -18.43 13.34 18.51
C GLU A 22 -19.27 12.85 17.32
N ARG A 23 -20.47 13.41 17.14
CA ARG A 23 -21.34 13.09 16.00
C ARG A 23 -20.69 13.45 14.66
N MET A 24 -20.10 14.64 14.56
CA MET A 24 -19.35 15.03 13.35
C MET A 24 -18.20 14.05 13.07
N PHE A 25 -17.41 13.65 14.08
CA PHE A 25 -16.34 12.67 13.87
C PHE A 25 -16.90 11.33 13.41
N ARG A 26 -17.97 10.83 14.03
CA ARG A 26 -18.63 9.57 13.63
C ARG A 26 -19.07 9.60 12.17
N GLU A 27 -19.66 10.70 11.72
CA GLU A 27 -20.06 10.90 10.33
C GLU A 27 -18.84 10.96 9.39
N LYS A 28 -17.80 11.71 9.76
CA LYS A 28 -16.56 11.83 8.97
C LYS A 28 -15.75 10.55 8.90
N LEU A 29 -15.85 9.66 9.89
CA LEU A 29 -15.13 8.40 9.94
C LEU A 29 -15.90 7.25 9.27
N ARG A 30 -17.20 7.43 9.00
CA ARG A 30 -17.99 6.43 8.29
C ARG A 30 -17.47 6.24 6.86
N VAL A 31 -17.18 5.00 6.53
CA VAL A 31 -16.81 4.54 5.19
C VAL A 31 -17.49 3.21 4.90
N SER A 32 -17.75 2.93 3.62
CA SER A 32 -18.19 1.62 3.18
C SER A 32 -17.05 0.61 3.24
N GLU A 33 -17.38 -0.68 3.28
CA GLU A 33 -16.36 -1.74 3.14
C GLU A 33 -15.58 -1.64 1.82
N SER A 34 -16.27 -1.25 0.74
CA SER A 34 -15.66 -1.03 -0.57
C SER A 34 -14.60 0.07 -0.59
N PHE A 35 -14.57 0.99 0.39
CA PHE A 35 -13.51 1.98 0.53
C PHE A 35 -12.14 1.31 0.72
N TRP A 36 -12.07 0.34 1.64
CA TRP A 36 -10.84 -0.40 1.94
C TRP A 36 -10.43 -1.32 0.79
N ILE A 37 -11.40 -2.03 0.21
CA ILE A 37 -11.15 -2.92 -0.94
C ILE A 37 -10.60 -2.13 -2.13
N LYS A 38 -11.21 -0.99 -2.48
CA LYS A 38 -10.71 -0.11 -3.56
C LYS A 38 -9.28 0.33 -3.28
N ARG A 39 -8.93 0.63 -2.02
CA ARG A 39 -7.57 1.01 -1.61
C ARG A 39 -6.57 -0.10 -1.92
N ILE A 40 -6.89 -1.32 -1.51
CA ILE A 40 -6.08 -2.52 -1.72
C ILE A 40 -5.93 -2.77 -3.22
N VAL A 41 -7.03 -2.71 -3.97
CA VAL A 41 -7.04 -3.00 -5.42
C VAL A 41 -6.22 -1.99 -6.22
N VAL A 42 -6.43 -0.69 -5.99
CA VAL A 42 -5.65 0.35 -6.69
C VAL A 42 -4.17 0.20 -6.39
N CYS A 43 -3.79 0.05 -5.12
CA CYS A 43 -2.38 -0.05 -4.78
C CYS A 43 -1.77 -1.36 -5.28
N GLY A 44 -2.52 -2.47 -5.19
CA GLY A 44 -2.09 -3.77 -5.67
C GLY A 44 -1.88 -3.79 -7.18
N GLU A 45 -2.75 -3.13 -7.96
CA GLU A 45 -2.60 -3.06 -9.42
C GLU A 45 -1.34 -2.28 -9.83
N TYR A 46 -1.11 -1.11 -9.23
CA TYR A 46 0.11 -0.36 -9.49
C TYR A 46 1.35 -1.13 -9.01
N LEU A 47 1.28 -1.83 -7.88
CA LEU A 47 2.40 -2.61 -7.40
C LEU A 47 2.78 -3.73 -8.39
N LYS A 48 1.80 -4.34 -9.07
CA LYS A 48 2.08 -5.32 -10.14
C LYS A 48 2.88 -4.73 -11.28
N TRP A 49 2.48 -3.56 -11.77
CA TRP A 49 3.18 -2.90 -12.87
C TRP A 49 4.60 -2.48 -12.46
N TYR A 50 4.75 -1.96 -11.25
CA TYR A 50 6.02 -1.37 -10.82
C TYR A 50 7.04 -2.39 -10.32
N CYS A 51 6.65 -3.41 -9.55
CA CYS A 51 7.62 -4.32 -8.92
C CYS A 51 7.18 -5.78 -8.73
N CYS A 52 5.88 -6.08 -8.75
CA CYS A 52 5.36 -7.36 -8.29
C CYS A 52 4.39 -8.01 -9.31
N PRO A 53 4.88 -8.32 -10.52
CA PRO A 53 4.06 -8.83 -11.60
C PRO A 53 3.48 -10.19 -11.20
N PRO A 54 2.34 -10.60 -11.81
CA PRO A 54 1.69 -11.87 -11.47
C PRO A 54 2.52 -13.09 -11.87
N LYS A 55 3.47 -12.95 -12.80
CA LYS A 55 4.39 -14.00 -13.24
C LYS A 55 5.82 -13.45 -13.23
N GLU A 56 6.78 -14.31 -12.91
CA GLU A 56 8.19 -13.93 -12.78
C GLU A 56 8.87 -13.64 -14.14
N ASP A 57 8.28 -14.08 -15.26
CA ASP A 57 8.76 -13.83 -16.64
C ASP A 57 8.28 -12.50 -17.23
N VAL A 58 7.46 -11.75 -16.49
CA VAL A 58 6.95 -10.44 -16.91
C VAL A 58 7.83 -9.36 -16.30
N GLY A 59 8.45 -8.55 -17.15
CA GLY A 59 9.23 -7.38 -16.71
C GLY A 59 8.37 -6.32 -16.02
N THR A 60 9.00 -5.53 -15.16
CA THR A 60 8.35 -4.44 -14.43
C THR A 60 8.82 -3.07 -14.88
N VAL A 61 8.04 -2.02 -14.59
CA VAL A 61 8.46 -0.63 -14.85
C VAL A 61 9.81 -0.32 -14.20
N ALA A 62 10.07 -0.85 -13.00
CA ALA A 62 11.33 -0.66 -12.32
C ALA A 62 12.52 -1.30 -13.07
N GLU A 63 12.36 -2.52 -13.59
CA GLU A 63 13.38 -3.21 -14.41
C GLU A 63 13.56 -2.52 -15.77
N THR A 64 12.49 -2.05 -16.41
CA THR A 64 12.56 -1.30 -17.67
C THR A 64 13.43 -0.04 -17.56
N TRP A 65 13.49 0.61 -16.40
CA TRP A 65 14.40 1.75 -16.20
C TRP A 65 15.87 1.34 -16.15
N ILE A 66 16.18 0.13 -15.67
CA ILE A 66 17.54 -0.43 -15.74
C ILE A 66 17.93 -0.66 -17.20
N GLU A 67 17.03 -1.26 -17.99
CA GLU A 67 17.24 -1.49 -19.44
C GLU A 67 17.48 -0.19 -20.21
N ARG A 68 16.88 0.91 -19.74
CA ARG A 68 17.07 2.27 -20.29
C ARG A 68 18.34 2.97 -19.80
N GLY A 69 19.09 2.38 -18.86
CA GLY A 69 20.30 2.96 -18.29
C GLY A 69 20.06 4.03 -17.22
N ASP A 70 18.85 4.14 -16.66
CA ASP A 70 18.53 5.11 -15.60
C ASP A 70 18.25 4.40 -14.27
N LEU A 71 19.33 4.16 -13.52
CA LEU A 71 19.26 3.51 -12.22
C LEU A 71 18.58 4.39 -11.17
N LEU A 72 18.68 5.72 -11.27
CA LEU A 72 18.01 6.64 -10.36
C LEU A 72 16.48 6.50 -10.47
N ALA A 73 15.96 6.49 -11.71
CA ALA A 73 14.55 6.25 -11.98
C ALA A 73 14.09 4.86 -11.54
N ALA A 74 14.92 3.83 -11.76
CA ALA A 74 14.65 2.48 -11.27
C ALA A 74 14.50 2.44 -9.74
N HIS A 75 15.43 3.05 -9.01
CA HIS A 75 15.39 3.15 -7.55
C HIS A 75 14.22 4.02 -7.05
N TYR A 76 13.83 5.05 -7.79
CA TYR A 76 12.65 5.84 -7.50
C TYR A 76 11.36 5.02 -7.61
N CYS A 77 11.27 4.12 -8.60
CA CYS A 77 10.15 3.17 -8.71
C CYS A 77 10.03 2.27 -7.47
N LEU A 78 11.16 1.83 -6.89
CA LEU A 78 11.16 1.05 -5.65
C LEU A 78 10.60 1.84 -4.46
N ASN A 79 10.91 3.14 -4.36
CA ASN A 79 10.33 4.00 -3.31
C ASN A 79 8.80 4.08 -3.42
N TYR A 80 8.31 4.23 -4.65
CA TYR A 80 6.86 4.25 -4.91
C TYR A 80 6.21 2.92 -4.54
N ALA A 81 6.82 1.78 -4.88
CA ALA A 81 6.33 0.46 -4.50
C ALA A 81 6.25 0.27 -2.98
N ILE A 82 7.22 0.78 -2.22
CA ILE A 82 7.19 0.74 -0.74
C ILE A 82 6.00 1.55 -0.20
N GLU A 83 5.74 2.74 -0.75
CA GLU A 83 4.57 3.55 -0.38
C GLU A 83 3.25 2.81 -0.67
N LEU A 84 3.15 2.13 -1.83
CA LEU A 84 1.98 1.31 -2.16
C LEU A 84 1.78 0.16 -1.16
N LEU A 85 2.86 -0.55 -0.80
CA LEU A 85 2.81 -1.62 0.20
C LEU A 85 2.33 -1.11 1.56
N ILE A 86 2.86 0.02 2.05
CA ILE A 86 2.44 0.62 3.32
C ILE A 86 0.94 0.95 3.26
N ARG A 87 0.47 1.57 2.17
CA ARG A 87 -0.95 1.90 1.98
C ARG A 87 -1.86 0.66 2.00
N ILE A 88 -1.40 -0.47 1.46
CA ILE A 88 -2.14 -1.73 1.51
C ILE A 88 -2.21 -2.25 2.95
N VAL A 89 -1.10 -2.22 3.69
CA VAL A 89 -1.07 -2.68 5.10
C VAL A 89 -2.04 -1.85 5.96
N TYR A 90 -2.12 -0.53 5.77
CA TYR A 90 -3.14 0.31 6.42
C TYR A 90 -4.57 -0.13 6.09
N ALA A 91 -4.86 -0.34 4.80
CA ALA A 91 -6.18 -0.75 4.36
C ALA A 91 -6.60 -2.13 4.91
N LEU A 92 -5.66 -3.08 5.01
CA LEU A 92 -5.89 -4.39 5.61
C LEU A 92 -6.16 -4.33 7.12
N ASN A 93 -5.69 -3.28 7.80
CA ASN A 93 -6.03 -3.01 9.20
C ASN A 93 -7.32 -2.18 9.34
N LYS A 94 -7.96 -1.78 8.23
CA LYS A 94 -9.09 -0.83 8.21
C LYS A 94 -8.76 0.48 8.94
N GLU A 95 -7.50 0.91 8.85
CA GLU A 95 -7.00 2.16 9.41
C GLU A 95 -6.77 3.20 8.32
N PHE A 96 -7.19 4.44 8.57
CA PHE A 96 -6.95 5.55 7.66
C PHE A 96 -5.44 5.84 7.53
N LEU A 97 -5.01 6.24 6.34
CA LEU A 97 -3.61 6.60 6.13
C LEU A 97 -3.25 7.93 6.82
N PRO A 98 -2.20 7.96 7.68
CA PRO A 98 -1.71 9.21 8.25
C PRO A 98 -1.02 10.10 7.21
N ALA A 99 -0.69 11.33 7.61
CA ALA A 99 0.15 12.22 6.83
C ALA A 99 1.51 11.57 6.49
N PRO A 100 2.11 11.86 5.31
CA PRO A 100 3.31 11.18 4.81
C PRO A 100 4.43 10.98 5.82
N LYS A 101 4.75 12.02 6.61
CA LYS A 101 5.82 12.00 7.62
C LYS A 101 5.64 10.93 8.72
N TRP A 102 4.40 10.45 8.93
CA TRP A 102 4.08 9.50 9.99
C TRP A 102 3.79 8.08 9.50
N ARG A 103 3.57 7.87 8.20
CA ARG A 103 3.10 6.58 7.65
C ARG A 103 3.97 5.41 8.05
N LEU A 104 5.27 5.50 7.76
CA LEU A 104 6.17 4.41 8.09
C LEU A 104 6.26 4.19 9.60
N TYR A 105 6.43 5.26 10.37
CA TYR A 105 6.55 5.17 11.83
C TYR A 105 5.32 4.53 12.48
N GLN A 106 4.13 4.98 12.12
CA GLN A 106 2.86 4.49 12.67
C GLN A 106 2.50 3.10 12.13
N SER A 107 3.00 2.70 10.95
CA SER A 107 2.72 1.37 10.39
C SER A 107 3.25 0.23 11.27
N TYR A 108 4.30 0.47 12.06
CA TYR A 108 4.87 -0.54 12.95
C TYR A 108 3.98 -0.90 14.14
N SER A 109 3.00 -0.06 14.48
CA SER A 109 2.04 -0.30 15.57
C SER A 109 0.69 -0.85 15.10
N LEU A 110 0.54 -1.12 13.80
CA LEU A 110 -0.69 -1.70 13.26
C LEU A 110 -0.93 -3.10 13.84
N LYS A 111 -2.20 -3.45 14.06
CA LYS A 111 -2.60 -4.72 14.68
C LYS A 111 -2.05 -5.93 13.91
N TRP A 112 -2.04 -5.84 12.58
CA TRP A 112 -1.46 -6.83 11.69
C TRP A 112 -0.42 -6.19 10.77
N VAL A 113 0.72 -6.86 10.62
CA VAL A 113 1.77 -6.53 9.66
C VAL A 113 2.33 -7.84 9.08
N PRO A 114 2.86 -7.84 7.84
CA PRO A 114 3.43 -9.04 7.24
C PRO A 114 4.65 -9.55 8.02
N LYS A 115 4.96 -10.85 7.91
CA LYS A 115 6.09 -11.44 8.63
C LYS A 115 7.40 -10.74 8.25
N GLY A 116 8.17 -10.34 9.25
CA GLY A 116 9.45 -9.65 9.03
C GLY A 116 9.33 -8.21 8.54
N TYR A 117 8.14 -7.58 8.64
CA TYR A 117 7.83 -6.25 8.11
C TYR A 117 8.94 -5.20 8.33
N LYS A 118 9.33 -4.96 9.59
CA LYS A 118 10.35 -3.95 9.93
C LYS A 118 11.71 -4.22 9.28
N ARG A 119 12.13 -5.49 9.24
CA ARG A 119 13.40 -5.91 8.61
C ARG A 119 13.34 -5.71 7.10
N LEU A 120 12.28 -6.17 6.45
CA LEU A 120 12.13 -6.09 5.00
C LEU A 120 11.94 -4.64 4.52
N ILE A 121 11.20 -3.81 5.25
CA ILE A 121 11.10 -2.38 4.93
C ILE A 121 12.46 -1.70 5.07
N LYS A 122 13.22 -1.99 6.14
CA LYS A 122 14.58 -1.45 6.30
C LYS A 122 15.47 -1.84 5.12
N GLU A 123 15.39 -3.10 4.68
CA GLU A 123 16.13 -3.61 3.54
C GLU A 123 15.73 -2.92 2.23
N ALA A 124 14.42 -2.76 1.99
CA ALA A 124 13.86 -2.11 0.81
C ALA A 124 14.18 -0.60 0.74
N MET A 125 14.34 0.06 1.88
CA MET A 125 14.68 1.50 1.97
C MET A 125 16.18 1.78 1.95
N LYS A 126 17.02 0.79 2.29
CA LYS A 126 18.47 0.96 2.35
C LYS A 126 19.02 1.20 0.94
N ILE A 127 19.73 2.31 0.75
CA ILE A 127 20.48 2.63 -0.48
C ILE A 127 21.90 2.93 -0.04
N GLU A 128 22.85 2.12 -0.49
CA GLU A 128 24.29 2.35 -0.37
C GLU A 128 24.82 3.02 -1.65
N ASP A 129 24.28 2.62 -2.80
CA ASP A 129 24.62 3.19 -4.11
C ASP A 129 23.45 3.01 -5.10
N PHE A 130 23.39 3.86 -6.14
CA PHE A 130 22.46 3.69 -7.26
C PHE A 130 23.01 2.64 -8.24
N SER A 131 23.03 1.38 -7.81
CA SER A 131 23.56 0.24 -8.57
C SER A 131 22.51 -0.86 -8.78
N VAL A 132 22.71 -1.68 -9.82
CA VAL A 132 21.86 -2.87 -10.07
C VAL A 132 21.83 -3.81 -8.87
N LYS A 133 22.98 -4.02 -8.22
CA LYS A 133 23.07 -4.86 -7.01
C LYS A 133 22.15 -4.36 -5.89
N ASP A 134 22.18 -3.05 -5.65
CA ASP A 134 21.34 -2.44 -4.61
C ASP A 134 19.86 -2.42 -5.03
N PHE A 135 19.58 -2.27 -6.32
CA PHE A 135 18.24 -2.40 -6.86
C PHE A 135 17.69 -3.80 -6.57
N GLU A 136 18.40 -4.86 -6.97
CA GLU A 136 17.97 -6.26 -6.80
C GLU A 136 17.69 -6.58 -5.33
N ARG A 137 18.60 -6.18 -4.44
CA ARG A 137 18.46 -6.36 -2.99
C ARG A 137 17.17 -5.73 -2.46
N ARG A 138 16.90 -4.48 -2.82
CA ARG A 138 15.69 -3.75 -2.43
C ARG A 138 14.43 -4.35 -3.06
N PHE A 139 14.52 -4.73 -4.34
CA PHE A 139 13.44 -5.32 -5.12
C PHE A 139 12.98 -6.68 -4.55
N LEU A 140 13.92 -7.54 -4.17
CA LEU A 140 13.62 -8.82 -3.51
C LEU A 140 12.95 -8.62 -2.15
N ALA A 141 13.35 -7.61 -1.38
CA ALA A 141 12.69 -7.28 -0.12
C ALA A 141 11.23 -6.81 -0.32
N ILE A 142 10.96 -6.03 -1.37
CA ILE A 142 9.62 -5.60 -1.77
C ILE A 142 8.77 -6.82 -2.19
N ARG A 143 9.31 -7.71 -3.04
CA ARG A 143 8.59 -8.93 -3.47
C ARG A 143 8.33 -9.88 -2.30
N ALA A 144 9.26 -9.99 -1.34
CA ALA A 144 9.05 -10.77 -0.13
C ALA A 144 7.91 -10.21 0.73
N LEU A 145 7.83 -8.88 0.91
CA LEU A 145 6.70 -8.24 1.58
C LEU A 145 5.38 -8.52 0.87
N TRP A 146 5.37 -8.41 -0.45
CA TRP A 146 4.17 -8.65 -1.24
C TRP A 146 3.64 -10.09 -1.11
N ARG A 147 4.53 -11.08 -1.13
CA ARG A 147 4.17 -12.50 -0.93
C ARG A 147 3.51 -12.76 0.42
N GLU A 148 3.92 -12.07 1.48
CA GLU A 148 3.29 -12.16 2.80
C GLU A 148 1.92 -11.43 2.87
N ILE A 149 1.72 -10.40 2.05
CA ILE A 149 0.49 -9.60 2.02
C ILE A 149 -0.61 -10.28 1.21
N LEU A 150 -0.27 -10.97 0.13
CA LEU A 150 -1.23 -11.63 -0.77
C LEU A 150 -2.22 -12.57 -0.06
N PRO A 151 -1.79 -13.49 0.84
CA PRO A 151 -2.72 -14.33 1.59
C PRO A 151 -3.70 -13.50 2.43
N LYS A 152 -3.23 -12.41 3.05
CA LYS A 152 -4.08 -11.55 3.87
C LYS A 152 -5.11 -10.79 3.05
N ILE A 153 -4.75 -10.33 1.84
CA ILE A 153 -5.71 -9.74 0.89
C ILE A 153 -6.81 -10.76 0.56
N LYS A 154 -6.41 -12.00 0.23
CA LYS A 154 -7.37 -13.05 -0.12
C LYS A 154 -8.30 -13.38 1.05
N GLU A 155 -7.77 -13.47 2.27
CA GLU A 155 -8.54 -13.70 3.49
C GLU A 155 -9.58 -12.59 3.74
N GLU A 156 -9.18 -11.32 3.67
CA GLU A 156 -10.03 -10.18 4.02
C GLU A 156 -11.02 -9.77 2.92
N THR A 157 -10.72 -10.09 1.65
CA THR A 157 -11.49 -9.57 0.50
C THR A 157 -12.00 -10.64 -0.46
N GLY A 158 -11.51 -11.87 -0.37
CA GLY A 158 -11.77 -12.93 -1.35
C GLY A 158 -11.10 -12.70 -2.72
N LEU A 159 -10.31 -11.63 -2.89
CA LEU A 159 -9.65 -11.30 -4.14
C LEU A 159 -8.30 -12.03 -4.27
N THR A 160 -8.11 -12.73 -5.39
CA THR A 160 -6.79 -13.20 -5.83
C THR A 160 -6.09 -12.13 -6.67
N THR A 161 -4.82 -12.34 -7.00
CA THR A 161 -4.04 -11.45 -7.86
C THR A 161 -4.76 -11.16 -9.19
N GLU A 162 -5.35 -12.16 -9.83
CA GLU A 162 -6.10 -12.03 -11.08
C GLU A 162 -7.39 -11.23 -10.86
N LYS A 163 -8.11 -11.50 -9.77
CA LYS A 163 -9.35 -10.80 -9.42
C LYS A 163 -9.10 -9.34 -9.05
N ILE A 164 -7.92 -8.98 -8.55
CA ILE A 164 -7.53 -7.58 -8.29
C ILE A 164 -7.57 -6.79 -9.61
N THR A 165 -6.98 -7.31 -10.70
CA THR A 165 -6.98 -6.62 -12.00
C THR A 165 -8.40 -6.47 -12.52
N LYS A 166 -9.19 -7.54 -12.47
CA LYS A 166 -10.61 -7.50 -12.88
C LYS A 166 -11.39 -6.45 -12.09
N TYR A 167 -11.25 -6.43 -10.76
CA TYR A 167 -11.91 -5.45 -9.90
C TYR A 167 -11.47 -4.02 -10.24
N TYR A 168 -10.17 -3.81 -10.50
CA TYR A 168 -9.64 -2.51 -10.87
C TYR A 168 -10.31 -1.99 -12.15
N VAL A 169 -10.37 -2.80 -13.20
CA VAL A 169 -11.00 -2.43 -14.47
C VAL A 169 -12.49 -2.15 -14.30
N GLU A 170 -13.23 -3.08 -13.68
CA GLU A 170 -14.70 -2.98 -13.61
C GLU A 170 -15.20 -1.96 -12.58
N LYS A 171 -14.54 -1.84 -11.43
CA LYS A 171 -15.06 -1.09 -10.26
C LYS A 171 -14.27 0.17 -9.92
N VAL A 172 -13.07 0.34 -10.48
CA VAL A 172 -12.28 1.56 -10.33
C VAL A 172 -12.30 2.37 -11.62
N LEU A 173 -12.02 1.75 -12.77
CA LEU A 173 -12.05 2.42 -14.07
C LEU A 173 -13.46 2.52 -14.69
N ASN A 174 -14.42 1.75 -14.17
CA ASN A 174 -15.78 1.63 -14.70
C ASN A 174 -15.81 1.18 -16.18
N GLN A 175 -14.90 0.29 -16.55
CA GLN A 175 -14.83 -0.30 -17.89
C GLN A 175 -15.41 -1.72 -17.86
N SER A 176 -16.27 -2.04 -18.82
CA SER A 176 -16.78 -3.40 -18.99
C SER A 176 -15.71 -4.28 -19.64
N THR A 177 -15.32 -5.36 -18.97
CA THR A 177 -14.50 -6.42 -19.60
C THR A 177 -15.38 -7.19 -20.58
N PHE A 178 -15.12 -7.06 -21.88
CA PHE A 178 -15.77 -7.84 -22.95
C PHE A 178 -15.34 -9.30 -22.92
#